data_AF-A0A350QMW9-F1
#
_entry.id   AF-A0A350QMW9-F1
#
_cell.length_a   1.000
_cell.length_b   1.000
_cell.length_c   1.000
_cell.angle_alpha   90.00
_cell.angle_beta   90.00
_cell.angle_gamma   90.00
#
_symmetry.space_group_name_H-M   'P 1'
#
loop_
_entity.id
_entity.type
_entity.pdbx_description
1 polymer ?
#
loop_
_entity_poly.entity_id
_entity_poly.type
_entity_poly.pdbx_seq_one_letter_code
_entity_poly.pdbx_strand_id
1 'polypeptide(L)'
;MTTHLLACLLLSAPVICLAQDDDTRWYRGNTHTHTLWSDGDAPPEHAVKWYVDNDYDFLVLSDHNVMQEGERWFAITADGRLTPAKTEALEADFGADWVETRTTEEATEMRLRTLA
;
A
#
# COMPACT_ATOMS: atom_id res chain seq x y z
N MET A 1 6.92 -45.80 -70.85
CA MET A 1 6.97 -44.33 -70.63
C MET A 1 5.70 -43.93 -69.90
N THR A 2 5.74 -43.85 -68.59
CA THR A 2 4.66 -43.32 -67.76
C THR A 2 5.31 -42.45 -66.70
N THR A 3 5.21 -41.14 -66.89
CA THR A 3 5.86 -40.10 -66.10
C THR A 3 5.07 -39.90 -64.81
N HIS A 4 5.67 -40.16 -63.65
CA HIS A 4 5.06 -39.82 -62.35
C HIS A 4 5.30 -38.33 -62.08
N LEU A 5 4.24 -37.53 -62.17
CA LEU A 5 4.26 -36.13 -61.78
C LEU A 5 4.07 -36.06 -60.25
N LEU A 6 5.17 -35.90 -59.51
CA LEU A 6 5.14 -35.70 -58.07
C LEU A 6 4.70 -34.25 -57.79
N ALA A 7 3.42 -34.04 -57.51
CA ALA A 7 2.89 -32.76 -57.07
C ALA A 7 3.31 -32.54 -55.59
N CYS A 8 4.40 -31.80 -55.37
CA CYS A 8 4.73 -31.25 -54.06
C CYS A 8 3.71 -30.16 -53.72
N LEU A 9 2.62 -30.54 -53.08
CA LEU A 9 1.68 -29.61 -52.46
C LEU A 9 2.35 -29.04 -51.21
N LEU A 10 3.02 -27.89 -51.36
CA LEU A 10 3.56 -27.12 -50.24
C LEU A 10 2.39 -26.63 -49.38
N LEU A 11 2.12 -27.35 -48.29
CA LEU A 11 1.24 -26.89 -47.21
C LEU A 11 1.90 -25.67 -46.57
N SER A 12 1.45 -24.47 -46.95
CA SER A 12 1.74 -23.24 -46.23
C SER A 12 1.08 -23.34 -44.86
N ALA A 13 1.83 -23.74 -43.84
CA ALA A 13 1.37 -23.68 -42.46
C ALA A 13 1.01 -22.22 -42.14
N PRO A 14 -0.18 -21.94 -41.57
CA PRO A 14 -0.45 -20.62 -41.06
C PRO A 14 0.58 -20.34 -39.97
N VAL A 15 1.38 -19.30 -40.16
CA VAL A 15 2.18 -18.72 -39.07
C VAL A 15 1.16 -18.14 -38.10
N ILE A 16 0.75 -18.95 -37.13
CA ILE A 16 -0.01 -18.48 -35.97
C ILE A 16 0.98 -17.64 -35.19
N CYS A 17 0.89 -16.32 -35.36
CA CYS A 17 1.55 -15.36 -34.49
C CYS A 17 0.84 -15.48 -33.13
N LEU A 18 1.35 -16.37 -32.27
CA LEU A 18 0.98 -16.35 -30.87
C LEU A 18 1.46 -15.00 -30.35
N ALA A 19 0.53 -14.09 -30.06
CA ALA A 19 0.87 -12.93 -29.24
C ALA A 19 1.52 -13.49 -27.98
N GLN A 20 2.79 -13.13 -27.74
CA GLN A 20 3.36 -13.34 -26.42
C GLN A 20 2.42 -12.63 -25.46
N ASP A 21 1.94 -13.34 -24.43
CA ASP A 21 1.39 -12.65 -23.27
C ASP A 21 2.47 -11.68 -22.82
N ASP A 22 2.20 -10.40 -23.03
CA ASP A 22 3.10 -9.34 -22.64
C ASP A 22 3.09 -9.40 -21.11
N ASP A 23 4.22 -9.73 -20.47
CA ASP A 23 4.40 -9.79 -19.00
C ASP A 23 4.17 -8.41 -18.33
N THR A 24 3.60 -7.45 -19.06
CA THR A 24 3.19 -6.12 -18.65
C THR A 24 2.10 -6.23 -17.58
N ARG A 25 2.52 -6.10 -16.32
CA ARG A 25 1.62 -5.97 -15.17
C ARG A 25 1.31 -4.50 -14.88
N TRP A 26 0.03 -4.19 -14.76
CA TRP A 26 -0.43 -2.92 -14.19
C TRP A 26 -0.42 -3.00 -12.66
N TYR A 27 0.13 -1.97 -12.02
CA TYR A 27 0.14 -1.84 -10.57
C TYR A 27 -0.70 -0.63 -10.15
N ARG A 28 -1.63 -0.85 -9.23
CA ARG A 28 -2.41 0.21 -8.60
C ARG A 28 -1.65 0.71 -7.38
N GLY A 29 -1.48 2.02 -7.27
CA GLY A 29 -0.85 2.60 -6.08
C GLY A 29 -1.17 4.07 -5.89
N ASN A 30 -0.80 4.59 -4.72
CA ASN A 30 -0.81 6.03 -4.44
C ASN A 30 0.62 6.52 -4.19
N THR A 31 1.01 7.58 -4.91
CA THR A 31 2.34 8.20 -4.82
C THR A 31 2.42 9.37 -3.85
N HIS A 32 1.29 9.81 -3.27
CA HIS A 32 1.22 11.00 -2.43
C HIS A 32 0.21 10.79 -1.29
N THR A 33 0.70 10.39 -0.12
CA THR A 33 -0.12 10.15 1.09
C THR A 33 0.52 10.76 2.32
N HIS A 34 -0.24 11.55 3.07
CA HIS A 34 0.18 12.15 4.34
C HIS A 34 -0.41 11.37 5.52
N THR A 35 0.31 11.40 6.65
CA THR A 35 -0.05 10.75 7.90
C THR A 35 -0.05 11.76 9.06
N LEU A 36 -0.17 11.30 10.30
CA LEU A 36 0.02 12.13 11.49
C LEU A 36 1.46 12.62 11.71
N TRP A 37 2.46 12.12 10.96
CA TRP A 37 3.78 12.76 10.90
C TRP A 37 3.72 14.11 10.18
N SER A 38 2.83 14.18 9.21
CA SER A 38 2.25 15.29 8.47
C SER A 38 1.11 16.11 9.06
N ASP A 39 0.29 16.47 8.10
CA ASP A 39 -1.03 17.07 8.09
C ASP A 39 -2.13 16.05 7.70
N GLY A 40 -1.80 14.77 7.51
CA GLY A 40 -2.76 13.71 7.18
C GLY A 40 -3.61 13.22 8.36
N ASP A 41 -4.79 12.66 8.12
CA ASP A 41 -5.74 12.41 9.21
C ASP A 41 -5.58 11.06 9.95
N ALA A 42 -4.51 10.29 9.68
CA ALA A 42 -4.37 8.94 10.23
C ALA A 42 -2.92 8.58 10.60
N PRO A 43 -2.70 7.77 11.65
CA PRO A 43 -1.41 7.14 11.90
C PRO A 43 -0.93 6.36 10.66
N PRO A 44 0.39 6.26 10.42
CA PRO A 44 0.94 5.55 9.26
C PRO A 44 0.33 4.17 8.99
N GLU A 45 0.15 3.37 10.03
CA GLU A 45 -0.28 1.97 9.94
C GLU A 45 -1.76 1.86 9.59
N HIS A 46 -2.57 2.79 10.09
CA HIS A 46 -3.97 2.89 9.71
C HIS A 46 -4.10 3.26 8.23
N ALA A 47 -3.29 4.23 7.76
CA ALA A 47 -3.26 4.59 6.35
C ALA A 47 -2.81 3.42 5.48
N VAL A 48 -1.69 2.77 5.82
CA VAL A 48 -1.15 1.61 5.10
C VAL A 48 -2.16 0.47 5.05
N LYS A 49 -2.77 0.11 6.18
CA LYS A 49 -3.77 -0.96 6.26
C LYS A 49 -4.94 -0.71 5.32
N TRP A 50 -5.45 0.52 5.25
CA TRP A 50 -6.54 0.83 4.32
C TRP A 50 -6.14 0.51 2.87
N TYR A 51 -4.92 0.85 2.43
CA TYR A 51 -4.48 0.52 1.08
C TYR A 51 -4.28 -0.99 0.86
N VAL A 52 -3.76 -1.71 1.86
CA VAL A 52 -3.62 -3.18 1.82
C VAL A 52 -5.00 -3.84 1.69
N ASP A 53 -5.98 -3.43 2.49
CA ASP A 53 -7.34 -3.97 2.50
C ASP A 53 -8.12 -3.64 1.21
N ASN A 54 -7.66 -2.67 0.42
CA ASN A 54 -8.29 -2.23 -0.84
C ASN A 54 -7.50 -2.67 -2.09
N ASP A 55 -6.66 -3.70 -1.96
CA ASP A 55 -5.91 -4.33 -3.06
C ASP A 55 -5.03 -3.35 -3.86
N TYR A 56 -4.39 -2.39 -3.17
CA TYR A 56 -3.34 -1.57 -3.79
C TYR A 56 -2.01 -2.33 -3.77
N ASP A 57 -1.30 -2.30 -4.88
CA ASP A 57 0.02 -2.94 -5.01
C ASP A 57 1.14 -2.12 -4.33
N PHE A 58 0.99 -0.79 -4.25
CA PHE A 58 1.96 0.07 -3.59
C PHE A 58 1.37 1.33 -2.95
N LEU A 59 2.09 1.86 -1.97
CA LEU A 59 1.80 3.12 -1.30
C LEU A 59 3.11 3.88 -1.05
N VAL A 60 3.09 5.20 -1.24
CA VAL A 60 4.16 6.11 -0.86
C VAL A 60 3.65 7.03 0.24
N LEU A 61 4.32 7.01 1.39
CA LEU A 61 4.15 8.03 2.43
C LEU A 61 5.04 9.23 2.10
N SER A 62 4.45 10.41 2.01
CA SER A 62 5.06 11.64 1.50
C SER A 62 4.83 12.81 2.45
N ASP A 63 5.02 12.59 3.75
CA ASP A 63 4.86 13.60 4.79
C ASP A 63 5.74 14.84 4.55
N HIS A 64 5.24 16.02 4.94
CA HIS A 64 5.84 17.32 4.65
C HIS A 64 7.18 17.52 5.37
N ASN A 65 8.27 17.45 4.60
CA ASN A 65 9.63 17.80 5.03
C ASN A 65 10.06 17.08 6.33
N VAL A 66 9.56 15.87 6.52
CA VAL A 66 9.80 15.08 7.74
C VAL A 66 9.96 13.62 7.36
N MET A 67 10.98 12.99 7.93
CA MET A 67 11.14 11.55 7.90
C MET A 67 10.42 10.94 9.11
N GLN A 68 9.84 9.75 8.95
CA GLN A 68 9.22 9.01 10.05
C GLN A 68 10.29 8.34 10.92
N GLU A 69 11.11 9.17 11.55
CA GLU A 69 12.27 8.78 12.35
C GLU A 69 12.20 9.42 13.74
N GLY A 70 12.73 8.70 14.73
CA GLY A 70 12.78 9.16 16.12
C GLY A 70 11.46 9.01 16.87
N GLU A 71 11.40 9.62 18.04
CA GLU A 71 10.23 9.55 18.92
C GLU A 71 9.28 10.72 18.67
N ARG A 72 8.01 10.41 18.42
CA ARG A 72 6.94 11.40 18.28
C ARG A 72 5.68 10.92 18.98
N TRP A 73 5.09 11.82 19.76
CA TRP A 73 3.83 11.60 20.46
C TRP A 73 2.76 12.51 19.87
N PHE A 74 1.54 11.99 19.77
CA PHE A 74 0.40 12.69 19.19
C PHE A 74 -0.78 12.60 20.16
N ALA A 75 -1.37 13.75 20.49
CA ALA A 75 -2.48 13.82 21.44
C ALA A 75 -3.72 13.09 20.94
N ILE A 76 -4.33 12.30 21.82
CA ILE A 76 -5.61 11.65 21.60
C ILE A 76 -6.70 12.60 22.09
N THR A 77 -7.52 13.13 21.18
CA THR A 77 -8.62 14.03 21.54
C THR A 77 -9.92 13.63 20.84
N ALA A 78 -11.07 13.89 21.47
CA ALA A 78 -12.37 13.44 20.95
C ALA A 78 -12.71 14.07 19.58
N ASP A 79 -12.21 15.27 19.31
CA ASP A 79 -12.47 16.10 18.14
C ASP A 79 -11.21 16.34 17.26
N GLY A 80 -10.10 15.68 17.57
CA GLY A 80 -8.83 15.83 16.84
C GLY A 80 -8.64 14.83 15.70
N ARG A 81 -7.46 14.92 15.06
CA ARG A 81 -7.05 13.99 13.99
C ARG A 81 -6.84 12.56 14.51
N LEU A 82 -6.38 12.41 15.75
CA LEU A 82 -6.29 11.12 16.44
C LEU A 82 -7.35 11.06 17.54
N THR A 83 -8.39 10.27 17.29
CA THR A 83 -9.50 10.08 18.24
C THR A 83 -9.32 8.79 19.05
N PRO A 84 -10.01 8.65 20.20
CA PRO A 84 -10.07 7.38 20.92
C PRO A 84 -10.50 6.23 20.01
N ALA A 85 -11.51 6.43 19.16
CA ALA A 85 -11.98 5.42 18.21
C ALA A 85 -10.90 5.00 17.19
N LYS A 86 -10.09 5.94 16.67
CA LYS A 86 -8.95 5.61 15.78
C LYS A 86 -7.86 4.84 16.52
N THR A 87 -7.69 5.09 17.82
CA THR A 87 -6.72 4.39 18.67
C THR A 87 -7.20 2.96 18.98
N GLU A 88 -8.48 2.80 19.36
CA GLU A 88 -9.12 1.50 19.55
C GLU A 88 -9.09 0.64 18.28
N ALA A 89 -9.30 1.25 17.10
CA ALA A 89 -9.18 0.55 15.83
C ALA A 89 -7.75 0.02 15.59
N LEU A 90 -6.71 0.80 15.92
CA LEU A 90 -5.33 0.32 15.85
C LEU A 90 -5.07 -0.85 16.80
N GLU A 91 -5.58 -0.79 18.03
CA GLU A 91 -5.45 -1.90 18.99
C GLU A 91 -6.15 -3.17 18.47
N ALA A 92 -7.32 -3.02 17.84
CA ALA A 92 -8.05 -4.14 17.25
C ALA A 92 -7.31 -4.77 16.06
N ASP A 93 -6.69 -3.94 15.22
CA ASP A 93 -6.02 -4.38 13.99
C ASP A 93 -4.61 -4.94 14.24
N PHE A 94 -3.86 -4.37 15.18
CA PHE A 94 -2.45 -4.66 15.40
C PHE A 94 -2.12 -5.23 16.79
N GLY A 95 -3.10 -5.25 17.71
CA GLY A 95 -2.95 -5.70 19.08
C GLY A 95 -2.59 -4.57 20.05
N ALA A 96 -2.93 -4.76 21.34
CA ALA A 96 -2.68 -3.76 22.38
C ALA A 96 -1.19 -3.42 22.55
N ASP A 97 -0.29 -4.39 22.38
CA ASP A 97 1.16 -4.16 22.46
C ASP A 97 1.69 -3.24 21.34
N TRP A 98 0.92 -3.06 20.27
CA TRP A 98 1.27 -2.15 19.18
C TRP A 98 0.98 -0.68 19.52
N VAL A 99 0.02 -0.41 20.40
CA VAL A 99 -0.39 0.95 20.73
C VAL A 99 0.29 1.39 22.04
N GLU A 100 1.36 2.18 21.89
CA GLU A 100 2.06 2.78 23.01
C GLU A 100 1.41 4.12 23.38
N THR A 101 0.90 4.22 24.61
CA THR A 101 0.33 5.47 25.14
C THR A 101 1.09 5.97 26.35
N ARG A 102 1.03 7.30 26.57
CA ARG A 102 1.47 7.94 27.81
C ARG A 102 0.45 8.98 28.26
N THR A 103 0.40 9.20 29.56
CA THR A 103 -0.38 10.29 30.15
C THR A 103 0.57 11.38 30.64
N THR A 104 0.37 12.60 30.17
CA THR A 104 1.02 13.81 30.67
C THR A 104 0.04 14.59 31.56
N GLU A 105 0.47 15.71 32.14
CA GLU A 105 -0.45 16.60 32.86
C GLU A 105 -1.52 17.22 31.95
N GLU A 106 -1.27 17.24 30.64
CA GLU A 106 -2.06 17.97 29.64
C GLU A 106 -2.94 17.05 28.78
N ALA A 107 -2.46 15.85 28.46
CA ALA A 107 -3.14 14.95 27.53
C ALA A 107 -2.76 13.48 27.72
N THR A 108 -3.59 12.59 27.17
CA THR A 108 -3.16 11.24 26.79
C THR A 108 -2.66 11.29 25.36
N GLU A 109 -1.48 10.74 25.11
CA GLU A 109 -0.83 10.77 23.80
C GLU A 109 -0.49 9.35 23.36
N MET A 110 -0.58 9.09 22.06
CA MET A 110 -0.11 7.87 21.43
C MET A 110 1.24 8.13 20.75
N ARG A 111 2.17 7.20 20.86
CA ARG A 111 3.41 7.24 20.08
C ARG A 111 3.12 6.90 18.63
N LEU A 112 3.57 7.73 17.70
CA LEU A 112 3.52 7.40 16.27
C LEU A 112 4.63 6.41 15.93
N ARG A 113 4.30 5.38 15.14
CA ARG A 113 5.29 4.42 14.65
C ARG A 113 6.12 5.01 13.51
N THR A 114 7.34 4.50 13.43
CA THR A 114 8.31 4.73 12.37
C THR A 114 8.14 3.71 11.24
N LEU A 115 8.85 3.91 10.12
CA LEU A 115 8.87 2.95 9.01
C LEU A 115 9.85 1.77 9.21
N ALA A 116 10.58 1.75 10.31
CA ALA A 116 11.62 0.77 10.63
C ALA A 116 11.38 0.12 11.99
#